data_AF-Q6YZG4-F1
#
_entry.id   AF-Q6YZG4-F1
#
_cell.length_a   1.000
_cell.length_b   1.000
_cell.length_c   1.000
_cell.angle_alpha   90.00
_cell.angle_beta   90.00
_cell.angle_gamma   90.00
#
_symmetry.space_group_name_H-M   'P 1'
#
loop_
_entity.id
_entity.type
_entity.pdbx_description
1 polymer ?
#
loop_
_entity_poly.entity_id
_entity_poly.type
_entity_poly.pdbx_seq_one_letter_code
_entity_poly.pdbx_strand_id
1 'polypeptide(L)'
;MTCADIFKAYGDLMVDSIDPLLVQLFLKSSQDKRFVCEAAEAALISMTSWIAPSALLPKMQPYLKNRNPRIRAKASMCFSKSVPSLGVEGIKEYGMDKLVQIAATQLSDQLPESREAARKLALELQAFYEKSQASSSGEVDDAPATSPDADADAGAESWEAFCQSKLSPLSAQAILRVTSTTKEGVAVGVTSTPPKEGVTVGC
;
A
#
# COMPACT_ATOMS: atom_id res chain seq x y z
N MET A 1 -4.24 -26.39 5.22
CA MET A 1 -3.76 -26.33 6.62
C MET A 1 -2.24 -26.29 6.66
N THR A 2 -1.53 -27.35 6.23
CA THR A 2 -0.06 -27.47 6.36
C THR A 2 0.80 -26.26 5.94
N CYS A 3 0.54 -25.60 4.81
CA CYS A 3 1.43 -24.52 4.35
C CYS A 3 1.38 -23.26 5.23
N ALA A 4 0.20 -22.90 5.75
CA ALA A 4 0.07 -21.75 6.66
C ALA A 4 0.80 -22.01 7.99
N ASP A 5 0.76 -23.25 8.47
CA ASP A 5 1.42 -23.70 9.69
C ASP A 5 2.94 -23.70 9.55
N ILE A 6 3.47 -24.02 8.36
CA ILE A 6 4.92 -23.97 8.06
C ILE A 6 5.44 -22.53 8.23
N PHE A 7 4.75 -21.53 7.69
CA PHE A 7 5.18 -20.13 7.87
C PHE A 7 5.16 -19.71 9.33
N LYS A 8 4.14 -20.13 10.08
CA LYS A 8 4.06 -19.86 11.51
C LYS A 8 5.16 -20.54 12.32
N ALA A 9 5.55 -21.76 11.94
CA ALA A 9 6.55 -22.55 12.67
C ALA A 9 7.99 -22.10 12.37
N TYR A 10 8.29 -21.76 11.12
CA TYR A 10 9.66 -21.51 10.68
C TYR A 10 9.94 -20.04 10.34
N GLY A 11 8.92 -19.25 10.01
CA GLY A 11 9.04 -17.81 9.74
C GLY A 11 10.20 -17.48 8.80
N ASP A 12 11.10 -16.63 9.26
CA ASP A 12 12.27 -16.17 8.50
C ASP A 12 13.24 -17.28 8.09
N LEU A 13 13.27 -18.41 8.79
CA LEU A 13 14.11 -19.56 8.42
C LEU A 13 13.71 -20.15 7.05
N MET A 14 12.50 -19.84 6.56
CA MET A 14 12.02 -20.30 5.26
C MET A 14 12.46 -19.42 4.08
N VAL A 15 12.97 -18.21 4.32
CA VAL A 15 13.19 -17.18 3.28
C VAL A 15 14.00 -17.69 2.09
N ASP A 16 15.08 -18.43 2.35
CA ASP A 16 15.98 -18.93 1.29
C ASP A 16 15.32 -20.03 0.44
N SER A 17 14.31 -20.70 0.97
CA SER A 17 13.61 -21.82 0.34
C SER A 17 12.19 -21.47 -0.14
N ILE A 18 11.77 -20.21 -0.01
CA ILE A 18 10.38 -19.81 -0.23
C ILE A 18 10.03 -19.67 -1.71
N ASP A 19 11.01 -19.48 -2.60
CA ASP A 19 10.74 -19.16 -4.01
C ASP A 19 9.88 -20.21 -4.72
N PRO A 20 10.17 -21.54 -4.61
CA PRO A 20 9.28 -22.57 -5.17
C PRO A 20 7.88 -22.55 -4.56
N LEU A 21 7.76 -22.23 -3.27
CA LEU A 21 6.48 -22.14 -2.57
C LEU A 21 5.67 -20.93 -3.03
N LEU A 22 6.30 -19.77 -3.23
CA LEU A 22 5.66 -18.56 -3.74
C LEU A 22 5.05 -18.80 -5.13
N VAL A 23 5.79 -19.47 -6.02
CA VAL A 23 5.26 -19.85 -7.35
C VAL A 23 3.98 -20.66 -7.20
N GLN A 24 4.00 -21.71 -6.36
CA GLN A 24 2.84 -22.58 -6.18
C GLN A 24 1.67 -21.85 -5.51
N LEU A 25 1.93 -21.06 -4.48
CA LEU A 25 0.89 -20.32 -3.77
C LEU A 25 0.19 -19.31 -4.69
N PHE A 26 0.94 -18.52 -5.46
CA PHE A 26 0.34 -17.58 -6.40
C PHE A 26 -0.41 -18.25 -7.54
N LEU A 27 0.09 -19.40 -8.03
CA LEU A 27 -0.63 -20.19 -9.03
C LEU A 27 -1.95 -20.74 -8.48
N LYS A 28 -1.96 -21.19 -7.22
CA LYS A 28 -3.14 -21.80 -6.58
C LYS A 28 -4.17 -20.74 -6.14
N SER A 29 -3.71 -19.59 -5.62
CA SER A 29 -4.57 -18.47 -5.26
C SER A 29 -5.23 -17.79 -6.47
N SER A 30 -4.71 -18.05 -7.68
CA SER A 30 -5.23 -17.47 -8.93
C SER A 30 -6.25 -18.36 -9.67
N GLN A 31 -6.59 -19.53 -9.12
CA GLN A 31 -7.49 -20.50 -9.76
C GLN A 31 -8.96 -20.21 -9.43
N ASP A 32 -9.87 -20.75 -10.25
CA ASP A 32 -11.32 -20.57 -10.05
C ASP A 32 -11.92 -21.51 -8.98
N LYS A 33 -11.18 -22.56 -8.59
CA LYS A 33 -11.65 -23.52 -7.57
C LYS A 33 -11.57 -22.88 -6.18
N ARG A 34 -12.71 -22.41 -5.67
CA ARG A 34 -12.85 -21.69 -4.39
C ARG A 34 -12.03 -22.28 -3.25
N PHE A 35 -12.18 -23.56 -2.94
CA PHE A 35 -11.46 -24.19 -1.82
C PHE A 35 -9.93 -24.20 -2.01
N VAL A 36 -9.44 -24.24 -3.26
CA VAL A 36 -8.01 -24.22 -3.57
C VAL A 36 -7.46 -22.80 -3.43
N CYS A 37 -8.15 -21.82 -4.01
CA CYS A 37 -7.69 -20.45 -3.94
C CYS A 37 -7.75 -19.89 -2.52
N GLU A 38 -8.84 -20.11 -1.78
CA GLU A 38 -8.97 -19.66 -0.38
C GLU A 38 -7.89 -20.27 0.53
N ALA A 39 -7.59 -21.56 0.36
CA ALA A 39 -6.54 -22.20 1.14
C ALA A 39 -5.14 -21.64 0.82
N ALA A 40 -4.86 -21.33 -0.45
CA ALA A 40 -3.60 -20.71 -0.86
C ALA A 40 -3.50 -19.26 -0.39
N GLU A 41 -4.60 -18.50 -0.45
CA GLU A 41 -4.68 -17.13 0.06
C GLU A 41 -4.47 -17.08 1.57
N ALA A 42 -5.07 -18.00 2.33
CA ALA A 42 -4.82 -18.11 3.76
C ALA A 42 -3.33 -18.38 4.07
N ALA A 43 -2.67 -19.21 3.27
CA ALA A 43 -1.23 -19.45 3.41
C ALA A 43 -0.39 -18.21 3.06
N LEU A 44 -0.72 -17.49 1.98
CA LEU A 44 -0.07 -16.21 1.63
C LEU A 44 -0.26 -15.17 2.75
N ILE A 45 -1.46 -15.08 3.33
CA ILE A 45 -1.71 -14.20 4.47
C ILE A 45 -0.84 -14.60 5.66
N SER A 46 -0.78 -15.88 6.01
CA SER A 46 0.09 -16.38 7.09
C SER A 46 1.55 -15.99 6.84
N MET A 47 2.05 -16.20 5.62
CA MET A 47 3.40 -15.82 5.22
C MET A 47 3.70 -14.33 5.46
N THR A 48 2.80 -13.43 5.04
CA THR A 48 2.96 -11.98 5.27
C THR A 48 2.94 -11.57 6.75
N SER A 49 2.45 -12.45 7.63
CA SER A 49 2.39 -12.19 9.08
C SER A 49 3.57 -12.79 9.85
N TRP A 50 4.28 -13.78 9.30
CA TRP A 50 5.33 -14.52 10.00
C TRP A 50 6.73 -14.38 9.40
N ILE A 51 6.84 -13.81 8.20
CA ILE A 51 8.12 -13.53 7.55
C ILE A 51 8.35 -12.02 7.53
N ALA A 52 9.55 -11.61 7.91
CA ALA A 52 10.00 -10.24 7.90
C ALA A 52 9.79 -9.61 6.50
N PRO A 53 9.08 -8.47 6.41
CA PRO A 53 8.83 -7.82 5.12
C PRO A 53 10.11 -7.44 4.37
N SER A 54 11.18 -7.07 5.07
CA SER A 54 12.48 -6.74 4.46
C SER A 54 13.04 -7.89 3.62
N ALA A 55 12.87 -9.13 4.07
CA ALA A 55 13.26 -10.34 3.36
C ALA A 55 12.22 -10.78 2.31
N LEU A 56 10.92 -10.61 2.62
CA LEU A 56 9.83 -11.09 1.79
C LEU A 56 9.58 -10.23 0.54
N LEU A 57 9.57 -8.90 0.69
CA LEU A 57 9.20 -7.99 -0.41
C LEU A 57 10.08 -8.15 -1.67
N PRO A 58 11.42 -8.31 -1.58
CA PRO A 58 12.25 -8.61 -2.75
C PRO A 58 11.83 -9.89 -3.48
N LYS A 59 11.47 -10.95 -2.74
CA LYS A 59 10.98 -12.22 -3.31
C LYS A 59 9.63 -12.06 -4.02
N MET A 60 8.83 -11.09 -3.62
CA MET A 60 7.52 -10.80 -4.21
C MET A 60 7.58 -9.97 -5.50
N GLN A 61 8.64 -9.16 -5.69
CA GLN A 61 8.73 -8.24 -6.83
C GLN A 61 8.55 -8.90 -8.21
N PRO A 62 9.10 -10.09 -8.50
CA PRO A 62 8.90 -10.73 -9.80
C PRO A 62 7.42 -11.00 -10.13
N TYR A 63 6.59 -11.24 -9.10
CA TYR A 63 5.18 -11.56 -9.27
C TYR A 63 4.30 -10.31 -9.52
N LEU A 64 4.73 -9.13 -9.08
CA LEU A 64 4.07 -7.86 -9.38
C LEU A 64 4.14 -7.49 -10.86
N LYS A 65 5.10 -8.07 -11.59
CA LYS A 65 5.31 -7.89 -13.04
C LYS A 65 4.93 -9.14 -13.84
N ASN A 66 4.22 -10.09 -13.23
CA ASN A 66 3.87 -11.35 -13.88
C ASN A 66 2.95 -11.10 -15.09
N ARG A 67 3.07 -11.91 -16.16
CA ARG A 67 2.17 -11.80 -17.31
C ARG A 67 0.71 -12.12 -16.94
N ASN A 68 0.50 -13.03 -15.99
CA ASN A 68 -0.84 -13.38 -15.54
C ASN A 68 -1.39 -12.32 -14.58
N PRO A 69 -2.49 -11.62 -14.93
CA PRO A 69 -3.05 -10.56 -14.11
C PRO A 69 -3.56 -11.02 -12.75
N ARG A 70 -4.07 -12.25 -12.63
CA ARG A 70 -4.54 -12.79 -11.35
C ARG A 70 -3.38 -12.97 -10.37
N ILE A 71 -2.23 -13.44 -10.88
CA ILE A 71 -0.99 -13.52 -10.09
C ILE A 71 -0.54 -12.13 -9.65
N ARG A 72 -0.54 -11.15 -10.56
CA ARG A 72 -0.18 -9.76 -10.21
C ARG A 72 -1.07 -9.21 -9.11
N ALA A 73 -2.39 -9.41 -9.20
CA ALA A 73 -3.32 -8.96 -8.18
C ALA A 73 -3.04 -9.61 -6.81
N LYS A 74 -2.85 -10.93 -6.75
CA LYS A 74 -2.54 -11.62 -5.49
C LYS A 74 -1.19 -11.17 -4.91
N ALA A 75 -0.18 -10.95 -5.75
CA ALA A 75 1.11 -10.40 -5.33
C ALA A 75 0.96 -8.97 -4.81
N SER A 76 0.22 -8.11 -5.49
CA SER A 76 -0.04 -6.72 -5.10
C SER A 76 -0.73 -6.63 -3.72
N MET A 77 -1.75 -7.47 -3.49
CA MET A 77 -2.43 -7.57 -2.19
C MET A 77 -1.47 -7.95 -1.05
N CYS A 78 -0.65 -8.99 -1.27
CA CYS A 78 0.29 -9.46 -0.26
C CYS A 78 1.42 -8.45 -0.02
N PHE A 79 1.85 -7.75 -1.07
CA PHE A 79 2.90 -6.73 -1.00
C PHE A 79 2.39 -5.53 -0.19
N SER A 80 1.24 -4.96 -0.56
CA SER A 80 0.61 -3.87 0.18
C SER A 80 0.39 -4.23 1.65
N LYS A 81 -0.04 -5.47 1.95
CA LYS A 81 -0.24 -5.92 3.33
C LYS A 81 1.05 -5.97 4.15
N SER A 82 2.19 -6.25 3.53
CA SER A 82 3.46 -6.44 4.23
C SER A 82 4.20 -5.12 4.48
N VAL A 83 3.96 -4.09 3.66
CA VAL A 83 4.69 -2.80 3.75
C VAL A 83 4.52 -2.10 5.11
N PRO A 84 3.32 -1.98 5.71
CA PRO A 84 3.17 -1.37 7.04
C PRO A 84 4.02 -2.02 8.12
N SER A 85 4.26 -3.33 8.01
CA SER A 85 5.05 -4.10 8.96
C SER A 85 6.57 -3.86 8.86
N LEU A 86 7.05 -3.15 7.83
CA LEU A 86 8.45 -2.68 7.77
C LEU A 86 8.76 -1.65 8.88
N GLY A 87 7.75 -0.92 9.35
CA GLY A 87 7.95 0.23 10.22
C GLY A 87 8.70 1.38 9.54
N VAL A 88 9.05 2.41 10.32
CA VAL A 88 9.64 3.65 9.80
C VAL A 88 11.00 3.41 9.16
N GLU A 89 11.89 2.71 9.87
CA GLU A 89 13.24 2.45 9.40
C GLU A 89 13.25 1.48 8.22
N GLY A 90 12.40 0.46 8.23
CA GLY A 90 12.31 -0.48 7.10
C GLY A 90 11.77 0.17 5.81
N ILE A 91 10.84 1.13 5.92
CA ILE A 91 10.36 1.89 4.74
C ILE A 91 11.48 2.76 4.15
N LYS A 92 12.28 3.41 5.01
CA LYS A 92 13.45 4.20 4.57
C LYS A 92 14.50 3.30 3.89
N GLU A 93 14.84 2.17 4.51
CA GLU A 93 15.85 1.24 4.01
C GLU A 93 15.43 0.59 2.68
N TYR A 94 14.18 0.13 2.59
CA TYR A 94 13.66 -0.47 1.36
C TYR A 94 13.63 0.56 0.21
N GLY A 95 13.29 1.80 0.54
CA GLY A 95 13.23 2.94 -0.36
C GLY A 95 11.78 3.33 -0.65
N MET A 96 11.39 4.51 -0.15
CA MET A 96 10.04 5.04 -0.35
C MET A 96 9.73 5.33 -1.82
N ASP A 97 10.74 5.74 -2.58
CA ASP A 97 10.71 5.91 -4.03
C ASP A 97 10.29 4.62 -4.76
N LYS A 98 10.88 3.48 -4.38
CA LYS A 98 10.55 2.17 -4.96
C LYS A 98 9.12 1.76 -4.61
N LEU A 99 8.69 1.99 -3.36
CA LEU A 99 7.34 1.65 -2.91
C LEU A 99 6.29 2.47 -3.67
N VAL A 100 6.52 3.77 -3.85
CA VAL A 100 5.65 4.66 -4.62
C VAL A 100 5.62 4.28 -6.10
N GLN A 101 6.76 3.90 -6.71
CA GLN A 101 6.80 3.40 -8.08
C GLN A 101 6.00 2.09 -8.26
N ILE A 102 6.09 1.18 -7.30
CA ILE A 102 5.31 -0.05 -7.30
C ILE A 102 3.82 0.27 -7.20
N ALA A 103 3.41 1.11 -6.25
CA ALA A 103 2.02 1.54 -6.11
C ALA A 103 1.50 2.16 -7.41
N ALA A 104 2.25 3.08 -8.01
CA ALA A 104 1.85 3.75 -9.25
C ALA A 104 1.69 2.76 -10.42
N THR A 105 2.59 1.77 -10.53
CA THR A 105 2.48 0.72 -11.54
C THR A 105 1.21 -0.10 -11.35
N GLN A 106 0.93 -0.54 -10.12
CA GLN A 106 -0.23 -1.38 -9.81
C GLN A 106 -1.57 -0.64 -9.90
N LEU A 107 -1.60 0.69 -9.75
CA LEU A 107 -2.81 1.50 -9.96
C LEU A 107 -3.36 1.43 -11.39
N SER A 108 -2.51 1.09 -12.37
CA SER A 108 -2.89 0.91 -13.76
C SER A 108 -3.22 -0.55 -14.13
N ASP A 109 -3.21 -1.46 -13.16
CA ASP A 109 -3.45 -2.88 -13.43
C ASP A 109 -4.90 -3.14 -13.89
N GLN A 110 -5.07 -4.17 -14.71
CA GLN A 110 -6.37 -4.57 -15.24
C GLN A 110 -7.34 -5.08 -14.17
N LEU A 111 -6.84 -5.72 -13.10
CA LEU A 111 -7.70 -6.26 -12.05
C LEU A 111 -8.00 -5.24 -10.96
N PRO A 112 -9.27 -5.11 -10.54
CA PRO A 112 -9.66 -4.16 -9.49
C PRO A 112 -8.96 -4.44 -8.16
N GLU A 113 -8.69 -5.70 -7.83
CA GLU A 113 -8.04 -6.11 -6.58
C GLU A 113 -6.60 -5.59 -6.50
N SER A 114 -5.86 -5.62 -7.62
CA SER A 114 -4.52 -5.04 -7.68
C SER A 114 -4.55 -3.52 -7.48
N ARG A 115 -5.50 -2.86 -8.15
CA ARG A 115 -5.68 -1.41 -8.06
C ARG A 115 -6.09 -0.97 -6.65
N GLU A 116 -6.92 -1.75 -5.98
CA GLU A 116 -7.34 -1.48 -4.60
C GLU A 116 -6.17 -1.62 -3.62
N ALA A 117 -5.39 -2.71 -3.73
CA ALA A 117 -4.17 -2.88 -2.95
C ALA A 117 -3.18 -1.72 -3.18
N ALA A 118 -3.03 -1.28 -4.44
CA ALA A 118 -2.18 -0.15 -4.79
C ALA A 118 -2.68 1.18 -4.19
N ARG A 119 -4.00 1.41 -4.16
CA ARG A 119 -4.59 2.59 -3.51
C ARG A 119 -4.30 2.61 -2.01
N LYS A 120 -4.51 1.47 -1.35
CA LYS A 120 -4.20 1.33 0.08
C LYS A 120 -2.73 1.62 0.36
N LEU A 121 -1.83 1.02 -0.42
CA LEU A 121 -0.39 1.27 -0.30
C LEU A 121 -0.05 2.76 -0.50
N ALA A 122 -0.62 3.42 -1.50
CA ALA A 122 -0.36 4.84 -1.76
C ALA A 122 -0.78 5.74 -0.57
N LEU A 123 -1.93 5.46 0.05
CA LEU A 123 -2.40 6.18 1.23
C LEU A 123 -1.50 5.96 2.45
N GLU A 124 -1.06 4.71 2.67
CA GLU A 124 -0.13 4.39 3.76
C GLU A 124 1.23 5.10 3.58
N LEU A 125 1.74 5.15 2.35
CA LEU A 125 3.00 5.85 2.04
C LEU A 125 2.89 7.36 2.19
N GLN A 126 1.75 7.96 1.81
CA GLN A 126 1.52 9.38 2.04
C GLN A 126 1.45 9.69 3.54
N ALA A 127 0.67 8.93 4.30
CA ALA A 127 0.56 9.12 5.74
C ALA A 127 1.92 8.98 6.44
N PHE A 128 2.73 8.02 5.98
CA PHE A 128 4.10 7.85 6.43
C PHE A 128 4.97 9.08 6.11
N TYR A 129 4.90 9.58 4.87
CA TYR A 129 5.68 10.74 4.43
C TYR A 129 5.37 11.97 5.26
N GLU A 130 4.09 12.29 5.43
CA GLU A 130 3.63 13.44 6.20
C GLU A 130 4.08 13.34 7.68
N LYS A 131 3.99 12.15 8.29
CA LYS A 131 4.47 11.91 9.64
C LYS A 131 5.99 12.08 9.77
N SER A 132 6.74 11.66 8.75
CA SER A 132 8.21 11.78 8.74
C SER A 132 8.66 13.25 8.69
N GLN A 133 7.98 14.07 7.88
CA GLN A 133 8.26 15.50 7.75
C GLN A 133 7.91 16.28 9.03
N ALA A 134 6.81 15.91 9.71
CA ALA A 134 6.45 16.52 10.99
C ALA A 134 7.44 16.22 12.13
N SER A 135 8.16 15.10 12.03
CA SER A 135 9.16 14.70 13.04
C SER A 135 10.51 15.39 12.83
N SER A 136 10.83 15.84 11.61
CA SER A 136 12.06 16.57 11.29
C SER A 136 11.98 18.08 11.58
N SER A 137 10.79 18.65 11.71
CA SER A 137 10.58 20.08 11.97
C SER A 137 10.57 20.46 13.47
N GLY A 138 11.00 19.56 14.36
CA GLY A 138 10.87 19.69 15.82
C GLY A 138 12.09 20.20 16.59
N GLU A 139 13.24 20.45 15.94
CA GLU A 139 14.42 21.01 16.62
C GLU A 139 14.39 22.54 16.52
N VAL A 140 13.90 23.18 17.59
CA VAL A 140 14.02 24.61 17.84
C VAL A 140 15.46 24.89 18.29
N ASP A 141 16.27 25.46 17.41
CA ASP A 141 17.51 26.12 17.80
C ASP A 141 17.19 27.59 18.10
N ASP A 142 17.33 27.96 19.37
CA ASP A 142 17.19 29.32 19.90
C ASP A 142 18.45 30.13 19.54
N ALA A 143 18.37 30.98 18.52
CA ALA A 143 19.32 32.07 18.34
C ALA A 143 18.66 33.27 17.61
N PRO A 144 18.91 34.53 18.04
CA PRO A 144 18.12 35.67 17.60
C PRO A 144 18.54 36.19 16.22
N ALA A 145 17.53 36.63 15.48
CA ALA A 145 17.58 37.16 14.13
C ALA A 145 18.65 38.24 13.87
N THR A 146 19.32 38.14 12.71
CA THR A 146 19.75 39.33 11.96
C THR A 146 19.75 39.05 10.46
N SER A 147 19.15 39.99 9.71
CA SER A 147 19.05 40.15 8.24
C SER A 147 17.92 39.42 7.48
N PRO A 148 17.07 40.16 6.73
CA PRO A 148 16.19 39.62 5.68
C PRO A 148 16.95 39.60 4.34
N ASP A 149 16.53 38.73 3.41
CA ASP A 149 17.10 38.50 2.06
C ASP A 149 18.08 37.32 1.94
N ALA A 150 17.57 36.11 2.16
CA ALA A 150 17.93 34.92 1.40
C ALA A 150 16.82 33.88 1.59
N ASP A 151 16.44 33.20 0.51
CA ASP A 151 15.30 32.29 0.40
C ASP A 151 15.25 31.23 1.51
N ALA A 152 14.43 31.48 2.52
CA ALA A 152 14.04 30.48 3.52
C ALA A 152 12.87 29.64 2.98
N ASP A 153 13.15 28.87 1.93
CA ASP A 153 12.36 27.67 1.59
C ASP A 153 13.27 26.44 1.75
N ALA A 154 13.81 26.25 2.95
CA ALA A 154 14.17 24.91 3.41
C ALA A 154 12.87 24.20 3.85
N GLY A 155 11.85 24.26 2.99
CA GLY A 155 10.52 23.74 3.22
C GLY A 155 10.53 22.24 3.01
N ALA A 156 9.93 21.52 3.96
CA ALA A 156 9.62 20.11 3.78
C ALA A 156 9.03 19.89 2.37
N GLU A 157 9.72 19.11 1.53
CA GLU A 157 9.27 18.82 0.17
C GLU A 157 7.81 18.34 0.24
N SER A 158 6.90 18.95 -0.51
CA SER A 158 5.50 18.52 -0.49
C SER A 158 5.37 17.09 -1.02
N TRP A 159 4.35 16.33 -0.60
CA TRP A 159 4.07 14.99 -1.14
C TRP A 159 3.96 15.01 -2.68
N GLU A 160 3.42 16.09 -3.22
CA GLU A 160 3.33 16.33 -4.65
C GLU A 160 4.71 16.49 -5.30
N ALA A 161 5.58 17.34 -4.76
CA ALA A 161 6.95 17.51 -5.25
C ALA A 161 7.73 16.20 -5.18
N PHE A 162 7.59 15.44 -4.09
CA PHE A 162 8.17 14.11 -3.96
C PHE A 162 7.69 13.18 -5.08
N CYS A 163 6.37 13.06 -5.29
CA CYS A 163 5.82 12.20 -6.33
C CYS A 163 6.29 12.61 -7.73
N GLN A 164 6.30 13.89 -8.05
CA GLN A 164 6.76 14.42 -9.34
C GLN A 164 8.25 14.17 -9.57
N SER A 165 9.07 14.18 -8.50
CA SER A 165 10.52 13.90 -8.61
C SER A 165 10.83 12.42 -8.85
N LYS A 166 9.99 11.49 -8.37
CA LYS A 166 10.25 10.03 -8.41
C LYS A 166 9.48 9.27 -9.48
N LEU A 167 8.46 9.87 -10.08
CA LEU A 167 7.54 9.23 -11.01
C LEU A 167 7.43 9.98 -12.34
N SER A 168 6.96 9.28 -13.37
CA SER A 168 6.50 9.95 -14.60
C SER A 168 5.29 10.86 -14.30
N PRO A 169 5.03 11.91 -15.10
CA PRO A 169 3.92 12.82 -14.86
C PRO A 169 2.56 12.12 -14.72
N LEU A 170 2.29 11.11 -15.55
CA LEU A 170 1.04 10.33 -15.50
C LEU A 170 0.93 9.48 -14.24
N SER A 171 2.04 8.84 -13.85
CA SER A 171 2.11 8.02 -12.64
C SER A 171 1.97 8.88 -11.38
N ALA A 172 2.62 10.05 -11.34
CA ALA A 172 2.48 11.02 -10.26
C ALA A 172 1.03 11.47 -10.12
N GLN A 173 0.39 11.88 -11.22
CA GLN A 173 -1.02 12.31 -11.20
C GLN A 173 -1.96 11.19 -10.74
N ALA A 174 -1.69 9.93 -11.10
CA ALA A 174 -2.48 8.79 -10.63
C ALA A 174 -2.39 8.60 -9.11
N ILE A 175 -1.18 8.70 -8.54
CA ILE A 175 -0.97 8.64 -7.09
C ILE A 175 -1.66 9.83 -6.42
N LEU A 176 -1.42 11.05 -6.91
CA LEU A 176 -1.94 12.28 -6.31
C LEU A 176 -3.46 12.29 -6.25
N ARG A 177 -4.14 11.81 -7.30
CA ARG A 177 -5.60 11.67 -7.32
C ARG A 177 -6.12 10.72 -6.23
N VAL A 178 -5.39 9.65 -5.93
CA VAL A 178 -5.77 8.70 -4.88
C VAL A 178 -5.57 9.34 -3.51
N THR A 179 -4.42 9.99 -3.31
CA THR A 179 -4.01 10.57 -2.02
C THR A 179 -4.70 11.90 -1.69
N SER A 180 -5.23 12.63 -2.66
CA SER A 180 -5.94 13.90 -2.43
C SER A 180 -7.35 13.71 -1.88
N THR A 181 -8.04 12.64 -2.27
CA THR A 181 -9.45 12.38 -1.91
C THR A 181 -9.69 12.17 -0.42
N THR A 182 -8.65 11.84 0.37
CA THR A 182 -8.76 11.69 1.82
C THR A 182 -8.91 13.02 2.55
N LYS A 183 -8.50 14.16 1.96
CA LYS A 183 -8.70 15.49 2.55
C LYS A 183 -10.14 16.01 2.42
N GLU A 184 -10.93 15.48 1.48
CA GLU A 184 -12.30 15.97 1.19
C GLU A 184 -13.41 15.10 1.82
N GLY A 185 -13.09 13.91 2.35
CA GLY A 185 -14.08 12.92 2.83
C GLY A 185 -14.74 13.17 4.20
N VAL A 186 -14.45 14.28 4.88
CA VAL A 186 -15.03 14.58 6.22
C VAL A 186 -16.19 15.59 6.16
N ALA A 187 -16.42 16.24 5.02
CA ALA A 187 -17.51 17.19 4.86
C ALA A 187 -18.35 16.83 3.63
N VAL A 188 -19.41 16.05 3.83
CA VAL A 188 -20.69 16.05 3.08
C VAL A 188 -21.39 14.71 3.38
N GLY A 189 -22.48 14.75 4.15
CA GLY A 189 -23.26 13.55 4.41
C GLY A 189 -24.29 13.59 5.54
N VAL A 190 -24.77 14.76 5.99
CA VAL A 190 -26.03 14.83 6.74
C VAL A 190 -26.89 15.93 6.13
N THR A 191 -27.65 15.57 5.10
CA THR A 191 -28.88 16.29 4.75
C THR A 191 -30.03 15.31 4.85
N SER A 192 -30.75 15.47 5.95
CA SER A 192 -32.07 14.94 6.27
C SER A 192 -33.09 15.07 5.15
N THR A 193 -33.86 14.01 4.90
CA THR A 193 -35.23 14.12 4.36
C THR A 193 -36.18 13.15 5.11
N PRO A 194 -37.42 13.59 5.43
CA PRO A 194 -38.36 12.87 6.30
C PRO A 194 -39.23 11.84 5.56
N PRO A 195 -39.93 10.92 6.27
CA PRO A 195 -40.77 9.90 5.65
C PRO A 195 -42.14 10.46 5.24
N LYS A 196 -42.63 10.04 4.07
CA LYS A 196 -44.03 10.21 3.67
C LYS A 196 -44.80 8.94 3.96
N GLU A 197 -45.77 9.03 4.86
CA GLU A 197 -46.86 8.06 5.02
C GLU A 197 -47.77 8.11 3.79
N GLY A 198 -48.16 6.93 3.30
CA GLY A 198 -49.10 6.74 2.20
C GLY A 198 -50.05 5.61 2.52
N VAL A 199 -51.23 5.98 3.02
CA VAL A 199 -52.39 5.14 3.31
C VAL A 199 -52.94 4.54 2.01
N THR A 200 -53.16 3.23 1.96
CA THR A 200 -54.00 2.57 0.95
C THR A 200 -55.21 1.93 1.64
N VAL A 201 -56.38 2.52 1.40
CA VAL A 201 -57.69 1.93 1.62
C VAL A 201 -58.09 1.18 0.34
N GLY A 202 -58.55 -0.06 0.48
CA GLY A 202 -59.12 -0.85 -0.61
C GLY A 202 -60.11 -1.87 -0.06
N CYS A 203 -61.39 -1.50 -0.03
CA CYS A 203 -62.54 -2.38 -0.16
C CYS A 203 -63.67 -1.59 -0.82
#